data_AF-A0A1Y0XZR8-F1
#
_entry.id   AF-A0A1Y0XZR8-F1
#
_cell.length_a   1.000
_cell.length_b   1.000
_cell.length_c   1.000
_cell.angle_alpha   90.00
_cell.angle_beta   90.00
_cell.angle_gamma   90.00
#
_symmetry.space_group_name_H-M   'P 1'
#
loop_
_entity.id
_entity.type
_entity.pdbx_description
1 polymer ?
#
loop_
_entity_poly.entity_id
_entity_poly.type
_entity_poly.pdbx_seq_one_letter_code
_entity_poly.pdbx_strand_id
1 'polypeptide(L)' 'MMSLHLQEISAQVEPEAVAVLIRDGASWYQPSTMLAVPGNIRLLTISPYSLQLNTIENVWNYL' A
#
# COMPACT_ATOMS: atom_id res chain seq x y z
N MET A 1 -3.70 2.66 12.95
CA MET A 1 -4.74 2.31 11.95
C MET A 1 -4.13 1.62 10.72
N MET A 2 -3.17 2.23 10.01
CA MET A 2 -2.60 1.57 8.82
C MET A 2 -1.76 0.32 9.11
N SER A 3 -1.03 0.25 10.23
CA SER A 3 -0.29 -0.97 10.59
C SER A 3 -1.20 -2.19 10.78
N LEU A 4 -2.40 -2.00 11.34
CA LEU A 4 -3.40 -3.07 11.47
C LEU A 4 -3.89 -3.52 10.09
N HIS A 5 -4.15 -2.57 9.19
CA HIS A 5 -4.54 -2.90 7.82
C HIS A 5 -3.47 -3.72 7.08
N LEU A 6 -2.20 -3.38 7.24
CA LEU A 6 -1.10 -4.17 6.68
C LEU A 6 -1.00 -5.56 7.31
N GLN A 7 -1.27 -5.71 8.62
CA GLN A 7 -1.34 -7.01 9.27
C GLN A 7 -2.47 -7.87 8.70
N GLU A 8 -3.64 -7.29 8.48
CA GLU A 8 -4.76 -8.04 7.88
C GLU A 8 -4.46 -8.47 6.45
N ILE A 9 -3.88 -7.59 5.62
CA ILE A 9 -3.43 -7.98 4.27
C ILE A 9 -2.43 -9.13 4.38
N SER A 10 -1.42 -8.99 5.24
CA SER A 10 -0.38 -9.99 5.46
C SER A 10 -0.94 -11.35 5.87
N ALA A 11 -2.02 -11.38 6.65
CA ALA A 11 -2.66 -12.62 7.08
C ALA A 11 -3.38 -13.36 5.93
N GLN A 12 -3.70 -12.65 4.84
CA GLN A 12 -4.33 -13.22 3.63
C GLN A 12 -3.31 -13.59 2.53
N VAL A 13 -2.02 -13.32 2.73
CA VAL A 13 -0.98 -13.68 1.75
C VAL A 13 -0.57 -15.13 1.96
N GLU A 14 -0.58 -15.92 0.87
CA GLU A 14 -0.13 -17.31 0.87
C GLU A 14 1.32 -17.47 1.37
N PRO A 15 1.70 -18.59 2.02
CA PRO A 15 3.00 -18.78 2.68
C PRO A 15 4.25 -18.58 1.81
N GLU A 16 4.12 -18.66 0.49
CA GLU A 16 5.22 -18.49 -0.48
C GLU A 16 5.02 -17.27 -1.40
N ALA A 17 4.01 -16.46 -1.14
CA ALA A 17 3.70 -15.27 -1.90
C ALA A 17 4.21 -14.00 -1.22
N VAL A 18 4.40 -12.94 -2.02
CA VAL A 18 4.70 -11.60 -1.54
C VAL A 18 3.66 -10.64 -2.10
N ALA A 19 2.99 -9.90 -1.23
CA ALA A 19 2.07 -8.85 -1.65
C ALA A 19 2.83 -7.57 -1.97
N VAL A 20 2.59 -7.00 -3.15
CA VAL A 20 3.11 -5.69 -3.56
C VAL A 20 1.98 -4.68 -3.52
N LEU A 21 2.10 -3.67 -2.66
CA LEU A 21 1.11 -2.61 -2.49
C LEU A 21 1.59 -1.32 -3.15
N ILE A 22 0.76 -0.75 -4.02
CA ILE A 22 1.04 0.52 -4.71
C ILE A 22 0.61 1.69 -3.82
N ARG A 23 1.47 2.70 -3.66
CA ARG A 23 1.17 3.94 -2.93
C ARG A 23 1.60 5.17 -3.73
N ASP A 24 0.76 6.20 -3.71
CA ASP A 24 0.94 7.50 -4.39
C ASP A 24 1.86 8.49 -3.65
N GLY A 25 2.34 8.12 -2.46
CA GLY A 25 3.21 8.97 -1.66
C GLY A 25 2.47 10.10 -0.92
N ALA A 26 1.14 10.11 -0.90
CA ALA A 26 0.40 10.95 0.03
C ALA A 26 0.84 10.62 1.46
N SER A 27 1.02 11.63 2.32
CA SER A 27 1.45 11.40 3.71
C SER A 27 0.32 10.77 4.54
N TRP A 28 0.15 9.46 4.42
CA TRP A 28 -0.84 8.67 5.17
C TRP A 28 -0.30 8.19 6.53
N TYR A 29 0.96 8.47 6.85
CA TYR A 29 1.60 8.16 8.13
C TYR A 29 2.35 9.38 8.67
N GLN A 30 2.34 9.55 9.99
CA GLN A 30 3.12 10.57 10.67
C GLN A 30 4.60 10.16 10.67
N PRO A 31 5.54 11.04 10.31
CA PRO A 31 6.99 10.73 10.35
C PRO A 31 7.48 10.24 11.71
N SER A 32 6.80 10.62 12.79
CA SER A 32 7.10 10.23 14.17
C SER A 32 6.71 8.79 14.52
N THR A 33 5.88 8.12 13.70
CA THR A 33 5.45 6.74 13.93
C THR A 33 5.94 5.88 12.76
N MET A 34 7.00 5.12 12.99
CA MET A 34 7.48 4.15 12.00
C MET A 34 6.34 3.19 11.66
N LEU A 35 6.01 3.11 10.38
CA LEU A 35 5.05 2.15 9.87
C LEU A 35 5.66 0.74 9.95
N ALA A 36 5.01 -0.15 10.70
CA ALA A 36 5.39 -1.55 10.75
C ALA A 36 4.88 -2.28 9.49
N VAL A 37 5.78 -2.60 8.57
CA VAL A 37 5.49 -3.36 7.35
C VAL A 37 5.83 -4.84 7.58
N PRO A 38 4.87 -5.78 7.43
CA PRO A 38 5.13 -7.22 7.51
C PRO A 38 6.15 -7.72 6.48
N GLY A 39 6.89 -8.79 6.81
CA GLY A 39 8.01 -9.30 6.00
C GLY A 39 7.62 -9.86 4.63
N ASN A 40 6.36 -10.23 4.44
CA ASN A 40 5.74 -10.71 3.20
C ASN A 40 5.03 -9.59 2.39
N ILE A 41 5.17 -8.33 2.80
CA ILE A 41 4.64 -7.17 2.08
C ILE A 41 5.80 -6.31 1.53
N ARG A 42 5.62 -5.79 0.32
CA ARG A 42 6.50 -4.79 -0.30
C ARG A 42 5.67 -3.58 -0.70
N LEU A 43 6.18 -2.39 -0.40
CA LEU A 43 5.54 -1.14 -0.80
C LEU A 43 6.22 -0.61 -2.07
N LEU A 44 5.45 -0.45 -3.14
CA LEU A 44 5.86 0.21 -4.38
C LEU A 44 5.34 1.65 -4.36
N THR A 45 6.25 2.61 -4.30
CA THR A 45 5.89 4.04 -4.37
C THR A 45 5.96 4.51 -5.81
N ILE A 46 4.85 5.03 -6.34
CA ILE A 46 4.84 5.67 -7.66
C ILE A 46 5.37 7.10 -7.58
N SER A 47 5.85 7.62 -8.71
CA SER A 47 6.36 8.99 -8.78
C SER A 47 5.26 10.01 -8.43
N PRO A 48 5.62 11.13 -7.77
CA PRO A 48 4.67 12.21 -7.53
C PRO A 48 3.98 12.66 -8.82
N TYR A 49 2.71 13.08 -8.71
CA TYR A 49 1.89 13.56 -9.84
C TYR A 49 1.66 12.53 -10.96
N SER A 50 1.91 11.24 -10.71
CA SER A 50 1.72 10.16 -11.68
C SER A 50 0.44 9.35 -11.38
N LEU A 51 -0.70 10.03 -11.22
CA LEU A 51 -1.98 9.40 -10.88
C LEU A 51 -2.40 8.30 -11.88
N GLN A 52 -1.97 8.40 -13.14
CA GLN A 52 -2.23 7.40 -14.19
C GLN A 52 -1.62 6.03 -13.86
N LEU A 53 -0.64 5.98 -12.97
CA LEU A 53 -0.01 4.74 -12.48
C LEU A 53 -0.72 4.15 -11.26
N ASN A 54 -1.70 4.86 -10.68
CA ASN A 54 -2.50 4.38 -9.56
C ASN A 54 -3.78 3.74 -10.08
N THR A 55 -3.85 2.40 -10.09
CA THR A 55 -4.99 1.66 -10.64
C THR A 55 -6.33 2.02 -9.98
N ILE A 56 -6.33 2.55 -8.75
CA ILE A 56 -7.57 3.00 -8.09
C ILE A 56 -8.26 4.14 -8.84
N GLU A 57 -7.51 4.99 -9.54
CA GLU A 57 -8.06 6.10 -10.35
C GLU A 57 -8.97 5.57 -11.46
N ASN A 58 -8.61 4.41 -12.03
CA ASN A 58 -9.47 3.75 -13.02
C ASN A 58 -10.78 3.30 -12.38
N VAL A 59 -10.73 2.72 -11.17
CA VAL A 59 -11.94 2.29 -10.45
C VAL A 59 -12.84 3.48 -10.16
N TRP A 60 -12.28 4.59 -9.67
CA TRP A 60 -13.02 5.81 -9.36
C TRP A 60 -13.70 6.44 -10.58
N ASN A 61 -13.13 6.31 -11.79
CA ASN A 61 -13.81 6.79 -13.00
C ASN A 61 -15.11 6.05 -13.33
N TYR A 62 -15.34 4.87 -12.75
CA TYR A 62 -16.53 4.04 -12.98
C TYR A 62 -17.45 3.94 -11.75
N LEU A 63 -17.12 4.60 -10.64
CA LEU A 63 -17.96 4.70 -9.44
C LEU A 63 -18.65 6.07 -9.38
#